data_AF-A0A4R6UJ08-F1
#
_entry.id   AF-A0A4R6UJ08-F1
#
_cell.length_a   1.000
_cell.length_b   1.000
_cell.length_c   1.000
_cell.angle_alpha   90.00
_cell.angle_beta   90.00
_cell.angle_gamma   90.00
#
_symmetry.space_group_name_H-M   'P 1'
#
loop_
_entity.id
_entity.type
_entity.pdbx_description
1 polymer ?
#
loop_
_entity_poly.entity_id
_entity_poly.type
_entity_poly.pdbx_seq_one_letter_code
_entity_poly.pdbx_strand_id
1 'polypeptide(L)'
;MNWRSITAVALLMAAWVSPVQATVLVPDSFTDLDGITYDDDNSLFGVVIEDMSIPFSFSAYGGTVSGSVQSRVVLNENGTYDFYWRVFNDAESAGAIYSWRIGGFLEDIYDANWRIDSLGDVATSMALLFSDPGGFVNFYFTDDAGAATLLPGLSSHFFYIRSDATNYDMSAIYDLTNFGQTEISGLYSTFAPAQVPTFGPLMLMLSGLLALRRRQR
;
A
#
# COMPACT_ATOMS: atom_id res chain seq x y z
N MET A 1 -0.62 67.67 -25.15
CA MET A 1 -0.01 66.39 -25.55
C MET A 1 -0.25 65.46 -24.37
N ASN A 2 -1.32 64.67 -24.46
CA ASN A 2 -1.97 64.08 -23.29
C ASN A 2 -1.56 62.60 -23.17
N TRP A 3 -0.69 62.28 -22.22
CA TRP A 3 -0.36 60.89 -21.87
C TRP A 3 -1.52 60.29 -21.06
N ARG A 4 -2.18 59.27 -21.63
CA ARG A 4 -3.18 58.46 -20.93
C ARG A 4 -2.47 57.31 -20.23
N SER A 5 -2.59 57.24 -18.91
CA SER A 5 -2.13 56.12 -18.08
C SER A 5 -2.96 54.87 -18.38
N ILE A 6 -2.29 53.77 -18.74
CA ILE A 6 -2.91 52.44 -18.88
C ILE A 6 -2.71 51.72 -17.56
N THR A 7 -3.78 51.57 -16.78
CA THR A 7 -3.77 50.76 -15.56
C THR A 7 -3.96 49.29 -15.95
N ALA A 8 -2.88 48.50 -15.91
CA ALA A 8 -2.96 47.06 -16.11
C ALA A 8 -3.50 46.40 -14.83
N VAL A 9 -4.70 45.81 -14.91
CA VAL A 9 -5.25 44.97 -13.84
C VAL A 9 -4.66 43.57 -14.02
N ALA A 10 -3.72 43.19 -13.16
CA ALA A 10 -3.21 41.84 -13.09
C ALA A 10 -4.23 40.95 -12.36
N LEU A 11 -4.87 40.05 -13.12
CA LEU A 11 -5.76 39.03 -12.56
C LEU A 11 -4.87 37.92 -11.96
N LEU A 12 -4.68 37.91 -10.64
CA LEU A 12 -4.09 36.76 -9.94
C LEU A 12 -5.13 35.65 -9.90
N MET A 13 -4.99 34.67 -10.79
CA MET A 13 -5.66 33.37 -10.67
C MET A 13 -4.94 32.59 -9.57
N ALA A 14 -5.46 32.59 -8.35
CA ALA A 14 -5.04 31.64 -7.34
C ALA A 14 -5.60 30.26 -7.72
N ALA A 15 -4.77 29.43 -8.35
CA ALA A 15 -5.07 28.01 -8.49
C ALA A 15 -4.98 27.37 -7.11
N TRP A 16 -6.12 26.91 -6.60
CA TRP A 16 -6.15 26.07 -5.41
C TRP A 16 -5.69 24.68 -5.86
N VAL A 17 -4.43 24.37 -5.57
CA VAL A 17 -3.93 23.00 -5.68
C VAL A 17 -4.47 22.26 -4.46
N SER A 18 -5.42 21.36 -4.66
CA SER A 18 -5.82 20.43 -3.60
C SER A 18 -4.66 19.45 -3.36
N PRO A 19 -4.33 19.09 -2.12
CA PRO A 19 -3.36 18.05 -1.86
C PRO A 19 -3.84 16.77 -2.54
N VAL A 20 -2.98 16.18 -3.38
CA VAL A 20 -3.18 14.81 -3.85
C VAL A 20 -3.05 13.94 -2.61
N GLN A 21 -4.04 13.10 -2.33
CA GLN A 21 -3.96 12.13 -1.24
C GLN A 21 -3.75 10.74 -1.84
N ALA A 22 -3.53 9.73 -1.00
CA ALA A 22 -3.61 8.36 -1.47
C ALA A 22 -5.01 8.06 -2.07
N THR A 23 -5.07 7.02 -2.90
CA THR A 23 -6.27 6.67 -3.64
C THR A 23 -7.00 5.54 -2.93
N VAL A 24 -8.29 5.76 -2.64
CA VAL A 24 -9.16 4.71 -2.10
C VAL A 24 -9.39 3.63 -3.17
N LEU A 25 -9.01 2.39 -2.84
CA LEU A 25 -9.21 1.24 -3.71
C LEU A 25 -10.69 0.85 -3.75
N VAL A 26 -11.19 0.59 -4.96
CA VAL A 26 -12.57 0.14 -5.19
C VAL A 26 -12.59 -1.38 -5.38
N PRO A 27 -13.38 -2.14 -4.61
CA PRO A 27 -13.49 -3.59 -4.79
C PRO A 27 -13.88 -3.99 -6.21
N ASP A 28 -13.24 -5.05 -6.70
CA ASP A 28 -13.40 -5.65 -8.04
C ASP A 28 -13.14 -4.69 -9.21
N SER A 29 -12.40 -3.60 -8.97
CA SER A 29 -11.97 -2.66 -9.99
C SER A 29 -10.48 -2.41 -9.91
N PHE A 30 -9.86 -2.27 -11.08
CA PHE A 30 -8.55 -1.66 -11.16
C PHE A 30 -8.66 -0.18 -10.77
N THR A 31 -7.72 0.26 -9.94
CA THR A 31 -7.57 1.63 -9.48
C THR A 31 -6.19 2.11 -9.87
N ASP A 32 -6.11 3.20 -10.62
CA ASP A 32 -4.85 3.81 -11.02
C ASP A 32 -4.19 4.48 -9.79
N LEU A 33 -2.88 4.32 -9.68
CA LEU A 33 -2.05 4.91 -8.64
C LEU A 33 -1.10 5.91 -9.32
N ASP A 34 -1.45 7.19 -9.25
CA ASP A 34 -0.72 8.27 -9.95
C ASP A 34 0.68 8.54 -9.37
N GLY A 35 0.96 8.00 -8.19
CA GLY A 35 2.14 8.34 -7.42
C GLY A 35 1.95 9.64 -6.67
N ILE A 36 2.69 9.77 -5.58
CA ILE A 36 2.63 10.93 -4.70
C ILE A 36 4.03 11.33 -4.25
N THR A 37 4.28 12.62 -4.12
CA THR A 37 5.52 13.12 -3.50
C THR A 37 5.26 13.50 -2.05
N TYR A 38 6.33 13.59 -1.26
CA TYR A 38 6.24 14.18 0.08
C TYR A 38 5.63 15.60 0.06
N ASP A 39 5.97 16.42 -0.94
CA ASP A 39 5.51 17.80 -1.03
C ASP A 39 3.99 17.90 -1.31
N ASP A 40 3.41 16.87 -1.93
CA ASP A 40 1.97 16.81 -2.22
C ASP A 40 1.15 16.37 -1.01
N ASP A 41 1.73 15.52 -0.14
CA ASP A 41 1.07 15.00 1.04
C ASP A 41 2.01 14.85 2.24
N ASN A 42 1.97 15.86 3.09
CA ASN A 42 2.74 15.91 4.33
C ASN A 42 2.39 14.78 5.31
N SER A 43 1.26 14.06 5.17
CA SER A 43 0.96 12.90 6.01
C SER A 43 1.91 11.72 5.76
N LEU A 44 2.66 11.75 4.65
CA LEU A 44 3.78 10.84 4.40
C LEU A 44 4.99 11.09 5.33
N PHE A 45 4.91 12.12 6.18
CA PHE A 45 5.87 12.33 7.26
C PHE A 45 5.62 11.35 8.40
N GLY A 46 6.50 10.37 8.52
CA GLY A 46 6.47 9.44 9.63
C GLY A 46 7.84 8.89 9.96
N VAL A 47 7.94 8.32 11.16
CA VAL A 47 9.16 7.67 11.65
C VAL A 47 9.09 6.20 11.27
N VAL A 48 10.12 5.71 10.58
CA VAL A 48 10.29 4.28 10.35
C VAL A 48 10.57 3.60 11.69
N ILE A 49 9.67 2.73 12.12
CA ILE A 49 9.81 1.99 13.39
C ILE A 49 10.18 0.52 13.19
N GLU A 50 9.85 -0.04 12.02
CA GLU A 50 10.25 -1.39 11.62
C GLU A 50 10.69 -1.37 10.15
N ASP A 51 11.74 -2.14 9.83
CA ASP A 51 12.26 -2.31 8.47
C ASP A 51 12.87 -3.71 8.33
N MET A 52 12.26 -4.54 7.48
CA MET A 52 12.63 -5.93 7.31
C MET A 52 12.79 -6.27 5.84
N SER A 53 13.87 -6.96 5.48
CA SER A 53 14.06 -7.55 4.16
C SER A 53 13.76 -9.05 4.21
N ILE A 54 12.82 -9.49 3.37
CA ILE A 54 12.34 -10.87 3.31
C ILE A 54 12.73 -11.44 1.94
N PRO A 55 13.60 -12.46 1.87
CA PRO A 55 13.97 -13.07 0.60
C PRO A 55 12.83 -13.91 0.02
N PHE A 56 12.71 -13.93 -1.31
CA PHE A 56 11.80 -14.80 -2.03
C PHE A 56 12.53 -15.56 -3.15
N SER A 57 11.98 -16.72 -3.52
CA SER A 57 12.41 -17.46 -4.70
C SER A 57 11.28 -18.37 -5.19
N PHE A 58 11.09 -18.47 -6.50
CA PHE A 58 10.13 -19.39 -7.12
C PHE A 58 10.53 -19.77 -8.54
N SER A 59 9.93 -20.84 -9.08
CA SER A 59 10.20 -21.31 -10.43
C SER A 59 9.26 -20.65 -11.44
N ALA A 60 9.81 -19.97 -12.44
CA ALA A 60 9.08 -19.39 -13.57
C ALA A 60 10.03 -19.18 -14.75
N TYR A 61 9.51 -18.99 -15.96
CA TYR A 61 10.33 -18.73 -17.16
C TYR A 61 11.39 -19.82 -17.46
N GLY A 62 11.17 -21.04 -16.97
CA GLY A 62 12.14 -22.13 -17.09
C GLY A 62 13.37 -22.03 -16.16
N GLY A 63 13.39 -21.07 -15.23
CA GLY A 63 14.45 -20.86 -14.25
C GLY A 63 13.93 -20.45 -12.87
N THR A 64 14.81 -19.85 -12.07
CA THR A 64 14.47 -19.33 -10.73
C THR A 64 14.32 -17.82 -10.76
N VAL A 65 13.14 -17.33 -10.42
CA VAL A 65 12.90 -15.90 -10.11
C VAL A 65 13.20 -15.69 -8.63
N SER A 66 14.09 -14.74 -8.31
CA SER A 66 14.55 -14.48 -6.94
C SER A 66 14.70 -13.00 -6.63
N GLY A 67 14.72 -12.69 -5.34
CA GLY A 67 14.91 -11.33 -4.87
C GLY A 67 14.56 -11.17 -3.40
N SER A 68 14.17 -9.96 -3.03
CA SER A 68 13.65 -9.67 -1.69
C SER A 68 12.54 -8.64 -1.70
N VAL A 69 11.67 -8.68 -0.70
CA VAL A 69 10.70 -7.63 -0.39
C VAL A 69 11.15 -6.94 0.89
N GLN A 70 11.36 -5.63 0.82
CA GLN A 70 11.50 -4.79 1.99
C GLN A 70 10.10 -4.41 2.48
N SER A 71 9.78 -4.74 3.72
CA SER A 71 8.54 -4.39 4.42
C SER A 71 8.86 -3.42 5.55
N ARG A 72 8.09 -2.34 5.65
CA ARG A 72 8.34 -1.25 6.58
C ARG A 72 7.05 -0.80 7.26
N VAL A 73 7.15 -0.49 8.55
CA VAL A 73 6.09 0.17 9.30
C VAL A 73 6.53 1.59 9.62
N VAL A 74 5.66 2.54 9.30
CA VAL A 74 5.89 3.97 9.51
C VAL A 74 4.87 4.49 10.52
N LEU A 75 5.34 5.07 11.62
CA LEU A 75 4.52 5.74 12.62
C LEU A 75 4.29 7.19 12.19
N ASN A 76 3.03 7.53 11.97
CA ASN A 76 2.58 8.86 11.59
C ASN A 76 2.45 9.78 12.83
N GLU A 77 2.44 11.10 12.63
CA GLU A 77 2.31 12.09 13.71
C GLU A 77 1.00 11.96 14.51
N ASN A 78 -0.07 11.48 13.87
CA ASN A 78 -1.36 11.22 14.49
C ASN A 78 -1.40 9.95 15.36
N GLY A 79 -0.31 9.18 15.40
CA GLY A 79 -0.20 7.93 16.15
C GLY A 79 -0.71 6.69 15.42
N THR A 80 -1.02 6.77 14.13
CA THR A 80 -1.40 5.61 13.30
C THR A 80 -0.19 5.04 12.55
N TYR A 81 -0.35 3.84 12.02
CA TYR A 81 0.69 3.13 11.27
C TYR A 81 0.35 2.99 9.79
N ASP A 82 1.30 3.36 8.94
CA ASP A 82 1.29 3.07 7.52
C ASP A 82 2.25 1.92 7.19
N PHE A 83 1.90 1.15 6.16
CA PHE A 83 2.64 -0.05 5.77
C PHE A 83 3.19 0.12 4.37
N TYR A 84 4.51 0.03 4.25
CA TYR A 84 5.26 0.29 3.02
C TYR A 84 5.98 -0.96 2.56
N TRP A 85 6.03 -1.14 1.24
CA TRP A 85 6.74 -2.23 0.59
C TRP A 85 7.58 -1.76 -0.58
N ARG A 86 8.70 -2.44 -0.78
CA ARG A 86 9.55 -2.30 -1.96
C ARG A 86 10.05 -3.67 -2.39
N VAL A 87 9.91 -3.98 -3.67
CA VAL A 87 10.32 -5.27 -4.24
C VAL A 87 11.62 -5.10 -5.01
N PHE A 88 12.58 -5.98 -4.76
CA PHE A 88 13.84 -6.07 -5.48
C PHE A 88 13.83 -7.36 -6.29
N ASN A 89 14.05 -7.26 -7.59
CA ASN A 89 14.25 -8.42 -8.46
C ASN A 89 15.75 -8.59 -8.69
N ASP A 90 16.33 -9.73 -8.29
CA ASP A 90 17.77 -9.95 -8.40
C ASP A 90 18.23 -9.84 -9.86
N ALA A 91 19.45 -9.35 -10.08
CA ALA A 91 20.01 -9.24 -11.44
C ALA A 91 20.13 -10.60 -12.16
N GLU A 92 20.33 -11.67 -11.39
CA GLU A 92 20.44 -13.05 -11.90
C GLU A 92 19.09 -13.78 -11.94
N SER A 93 17.99 -13.09 -11.64
CA SER A 93 16.64 -13.65 -11.65
C SER A 93 16.23 -14.08 -13.07
N ALA A 94 15.56 -15.23 -13.19
CA ALA A 94 15.20 -15.82 -14.47
C ALA A 94 14.16 -15.01 -15.28
N GLY A 95 13.48 -14.04 -14.66
CA GLY A 95 12.52 -13.22 -15.36
C GLY A 95 11.87 -12.14 -14.51
N ALA A 96 10.88 -11.48 -15.11
CA ALA A 96 10.23 -10.32 -14.53
C ALA A 96 9.16 -10.70 -13.50
N ILE A 97 8.91 -9.78 -12.57
CA ILE A 97 7.82 -9.89 -11.60
C ILE A 97 6.68 -8.99 -12.09
N TYR A 98 5.46 -9.52 -12.13
CA TYR A 98 4.31 -8.82 -12.68
C TYR A 98 3.55 -8.05 -11.61
N SER A 99 3.22 -8.75 -10.53
CA SER A 99 2.48 -8.16 -9.42
C SER A 99 2.97 -8.70 -8.09
N TRP A 100 2.73 -7.90 -7.06
CA TRP A 100 2.82 -8.29 -5.66
C TRP A 100 1.42 -8.28 -5.07
N ARG A 101 1.02 -9.37 -4.42
CA ARG A 101 -0.33 -9.52 -3.85
C ARG A 101 -0.24 -9.66 -2.35
N ILE A 102 -1.00 -8.86 -1.62
CA ILE A 102 -1.17 -9.00 -0.17
C ILE A 102 -2.57 -9.52 0.17
N GLY A 103 -2.68 -10.29 1.24
CA GLY A 103 -3.94 -10.68 1.88
C GLY A 103 -3.82 -10.69 3.40
N GLY A 104 -4.95 -10.77 4.08
CA GLY A 104 -4.98 -10.67 5.56
C GLY A 104 -4.73 -9.25 6.08
N PHE A 105 -4.65 -8.27 5.18
CA PHE A 105 -4.63 -6.85 5.51
C PHE A 105 -6.07 -6.38 5.58
N LEU A 106 -6.73 -6.49 6.73
CA LEU A 106 -8.17 -6.20 6.84
C LEU A 106 -8.39 -4.78 7.36
N GLU A 107 -8.86 -3.90 6.47
CA GLU A 107 -9.26 -2.53 6.76
C GLU A 107 -10.65 -2.22 6.21
N ASP A 108 -11.30 -1.21 6.78
CA ASP A 108 -12.59 -0.70 6.27
C ASP A 108 -12.40 0.10 4.97
N ILE A 109 -11.26 0.80 4.85
CA ILE A 109 -10.88 1.61 3.70
C ILE A 109 -9.43 1.28 3.36
N TYR A 110 -9.18 0.89 2.11
CA TYR A 110 -7.84 0.69 1.58
C TYR A 110 -7.42 1.96 0.85
N ASP A 111 -6.59 2.76 1.50
CA ASP A 111 -6.06 3.98 0.92
C ASP A 111 -4.59 3.76 0.52
N ALA A 112 -4.32 3.64 -0.78
CA ALA A 112 -3.03 3.16 -1.28
C ALA A 112 -2.45 4.09 -2.34
N ASN A 113 -1.12 4.16 -2.40
CA ASN A 113 -0.38 4.83 -3.47
C ASN A 113 1.08 4.37 -3.50
N TRP A 114 1.92 5.01 -4.33
CA TRP A 114 3.37 4.83 -4.34
C TRP A 114 4.10 6.17 -4.30
N ARG A 115 5.35 6.15 -3.81
CA ARG A 115 6.17 7.32 -3.56
C ARG A 115 7.05 7.64 -4.77
N ILE A 116 6.76 8.73 -5.48
CA ILE A 116 7.54 9.20 -6.64
C ILE A 116 8.97 9.57 -6.23
N ASP A 117 9.10 10.20 -5.07
CA ASP A 117 10.36 10.69 -4.49
C ASP A 117 11.12 9.63 -3.67
N SER A 118 10.64 8.37 -3.68
CA SER A 118 11.33 7.27 -2.99
C SER A 118 12.38 6.59 -3.87
N LEU A 119 13.28 5.85 -3.23
CA LEU A 119 14.21 4.97 -3.95
C LEU A 119 13.45 3.90 -4.73
N GLY A 120 13.87 3.64 -5.96
CA GLY A 120 13.22 2.67 -6.84
C GLY A 120 13.47 3.01 -8.30
N ASP A 121 13.13 2.07 -9.18
CA ASP A 121 13.24 2.21 -10.62
C ASP A 121 11.87 2.13 -11.30
N VAL A 122 10.95 1.31 -10.77
CA VAL A 122 9.67 0.99 -11.39
C VAL A 122 8.50 1.39 -10.51
N ALA A 123 7.51 2.06 -11.09
CA ALA A 123 6.29 2.46 -10.39
C ALA A 123 5.34 1.28 -10.18
N THR A 124 4.52 1.38 -9.13
CA THR A 124 3.36 0.52 -8.93
C THR A 124 2.12 1.29 -9.35
N SER A 125 1.83 1.32 -10.65
CA SER A 125 0.89 2.28 -11.23
C SER A 125 -0.59 1.90 -11.06
N MET A 126 -0.87 0.72 -10.54
CA MET A 126 -2.25 0.21 -10.45
C MET A 126 -2.38 -0.78 -9.31
N ALA A 127 -3.57 -0.78 -8.68
CA ALA A 127 -3.97 -1.80 -7.74
C ALA A 127 -5.35 -2.40 -8.06
N LEU A 128 -5.56 -3.65 -7.66
CA LEU A 128 -6.86 -4.32 -7.71
C LEU A 128 -7.18 -4.88 -6.31
N LEU A 129 -8.24 -4.37 -5.71
CA LEU A 129 -8.81 -4.92 -4.48
C LEU A 129 -9.86 -5.98 -4.84
N PHE A 130 -9.67 -7.21 -4.38
CA PHE A 130 -10.65 -8.29 -4.59
C PHE A 130 -11.75 -8.23 -3.54
N SER A 131 -13.01 -8.47 -3.93
CA SER A 131 -14.14 -8.53 -2.98
C SER A 131 -14.22 -9.82 -2.16
N ASP A 132 -13.34 -10.78 -2.42
CA ASP A 132 -13.28 -12.07 -1.73
C ASP A 132 -13.04 -11.91 -0.21
N PRO A 133 -13.57 -12.84 0.62
CA PRO A 133 -13.28 -12.87 2.04
C PRO A 133 -11.77 -13.07 2.25
N GLY A 134 -11.10 -12.00 2.67
CA GLY A 134 -9.64 -11.96 2.82
C GLY A 134 -9.00 -10.63 2.40
N GLY A 135 -9.73 -9.80 1.65
CA GLY A 135 -9.32 -8.43 1.31
C GLY A 135 -8.00 -8.41 0.53
N PHE A 136 -7.84 -9.30 -0.44
CA PHE A 136 -6.60 -9.35 -1.21
C PHE A 136 -6.44 -8.08 -2.05
N VAL A 137 -5.22 -7.56 -2.12
CA VAL A 137 -4.87 -6.43 -2.98
C VAL A 137 -3.69 -6.82 -3.86
N ASN A 138 -3.87 -6.76 -5.17
CA ASN A 138 -2.77 -6.83 -6.13
C ASN A 138 -2.23 -5.44 -6.41
N PHE A 139 -0.92 -5.30 -6.37
CA PHE A 139 -0.17 -4.15 -6.83
C PHE A 139 0.60 -4.54 -8.08
N TYR A 140 0.37 -3.82 -9.18
CA TYR A 140 0.95 -4.11 -10.49
C TYR A 140 2.11 -3.17 -10.78
N PHE A 141 3.24 -3.73 -11.21
CA PHE A 141 4.42 -2.97 -11.59
C PHE A 141 4.31 -2.55 -13.06
N THR A 142 4.64 -1.30 -13.37
CA THR A 142 4.61 -0.77 -14.73
C THR A 142 5.86 0.03 -15.00
N ASP A 143 6.57 -0.30 -16.08
CA ASP A 143 7.73 0.45 -16.54
C ASP A 143 7.34 1.73 -17.31
N ASP A 144 8.34 2.56 -17.64
CA ASP A 144 8.15 3.82 -18.37
C ASP A 144 7.53 3.65 -19.77
N ALA A 145 7.62 2.44 -20.36
CA ALA A 145 7.02 2.11 -21.64
C ALA A 145 5.56 1.64 -21.49
N GLY A 146 5.03 1.61 -20.27
CA GLY A 146 3.70 1.10 -19.96
C GLY A 146 3.62 -0.43 -19.98
N ALA A 147 4.75 -1.13 -20.07
CA ALA A 147 4.79 -2.57 -19.97
C ALA A 147 4.77 -2.95 -18.49
N ALA A 148 3.78 -3.75 -18.12
CA ALA A 148 3.50 -4.08 -16.73
C ALA A 148 4.49 -5.12 -16.16
N THR A 149 5.76 -4.78 -15.88
CA THR A 149 6.71 -5.70 -15.24
C THR A 149 7.84 -5.02 -14.45
N LEU A 150 8.34 -5.69 -13.42
CA LEU A 150 9.60 -5.40 -12.72
C LEU A 150 10.70 -6.37 -13.20
N LEU A 151 11.56 -5.90 -14.10
CA LEU A 151 12.61 -6.71 -14.74
C LEU A 151 13.76 -7.10 -13.76
N PRO A 152 14.53 -8.17 -14.05
CA PRO A 152 15.72 -8.52 -13.28
C PRO A 152 16.70 -7.35 -13.14
N GLY A 153 17.22 -7.15 -11.93
CA GLY A 153 18.14 -6.07 -11.58
C GLY A 153 17.47 -4.73 -11.26
N LEU A 154 16.14 -4.64 -11.38
CA LEU A 154 15.37 -3.46 -11.00
C LEU A 154 14.71 -3.63 -9.64
N SER A 155 14.30 -2.50 -9.07
CA SER A 155 13.50 -2.42 -7.86
C SER A 155 12.26 -1.56 -8.07
N SER A 156 11.19 -1.83 -7.33
CA SER A 156 10.05 -0.91 -7.29
C SER A 156 10.41 0.36 -6.52
N HIS A 157 9.64 1.43 -6.73
CA HIS A 157 9.46 2.45 -5.70
C HIS A 157 8.77 1.87 -4.48
N PHE A 158 8.80 2.60 -3.36
CA PHE A 158 7.96 2.24 -2.24
C PHE A 158 6.48 2.48 -2.58
N PHE A 159 5.67 1.45 -2.44
CA PHE A 159 4.21 1.54 -2.44
C PHE A 159 3.68 1.20 -1.05
N TYR A 160 2.47 1.64 -0.74
CA TYR A 160 1.96 1.57 0.62
C TYR A 160 0.44 1.46 0.68
N ILE A 161 -0.04 1.02 1.84
CA ILE A 161 -1.42 1.17 2.28
C ILE A 161 -1.40 1.95 3.59
N ARG A 162 -2.19 3.03 3.64
CA ARG A 162 -2.45 3.80 4.86
C ARG A 162 -3.51 3.11 5.70
N SER A 163 -3.39 3.31 7.00
CA SER A 163 -4.32 2.73 7.96
C SER A 163 -4.50 3.65 9.17
N ASP A 164 -5.67 3.53 9.80
CA ASP A 164 -5.97 4.14 11.09
C ASP A 164 -5.54 3.25 12.27
N ALA A 165 -4.80 2.16 11.99
CA ALA A 165 -4.34 1.22 13.00
C ALA A 165 -3.38 1.88 13.98
N THR A 166 -3.63 1.64 15.26
CA THR A 166 -2.77 2.06 16.38
C THR A 166 -1.99 0.88 16.97
N ASN A 167 -2.09 -0.29 16.34
CA ASN A 167 -1.32 -1.48 16.66
C ASN A 167 -1.10 -2.32 15.39
N TYR A 168 0.00 -3.06 15.32
CA TYR A 168 0.34 -3.89 14.17
C TYR A 168 1.02 -5.19 14.59
N ASP A 169 0.97 -6.19 13.73
CA ASP A 169 1.70 -7.45 13.86
C ASP A 169 2.04 -8.02 12.47
N MET A 170 2.73 -9.16 12.42
CA MET A 170 3.06 -9.86 11.17
C MET A 170 1.95 -10.85 10.76
N SER A 171 0.71 -10.38 10.69
CA SER A 171 -0.45 -11.22 10.36
C SER A 171 -0.78 -11.30 8.88
N ALA A 172 -0.39 -10.30 8.07
CA ALA A 172 -0.62 -10.34 6.64
C ALA A 172 0.34 -11.30 5.93
N ILE A 173 -0.12 -11.77 4.78
CA ILE A 173 0.62 -12.64 3.88
C ILE A 173 0.70 -12.02 2.50
N TYR A 174 1.78 -12.29 1.78
CA TYR A 174 1.91 -11.89 0.39
C TYR A 174 2.49 -12.99 -0.48
N ASP A 175 2.25 -12.88 -1.78
CA ASP A 175 2.93 -13.62 -2.84
C ASP A 175 3.30 -12.70 -4.01
N LEU A 176 4.15 -13.19 -4.90
CA LEU A 176 4.55 -12.54 -6.13
C LEU A 176 4.16 -13.41 -7.33
N THR A 177 3.83 -12.77 -8.44
CA THR A 177 3.45 -13.46 -9.67
C THR A 177 4.35 -13.08 -10.83
N ASN A 178 4.45 -13.98 -11.81
CA ASN A 178 5.07 -13.68 -13.08
C ASN A 178 4.07 -13.07 -14.08
N PHE A 179 4.57 -12.61 -15.22
CA PHE A 179 3.73 -12.09 -16.30
C PHE A 179 2.74 -13.16 -16.80
N GLY A 180 1.46 -12.79 -16.93
CA GLY A 180 0.39 -13.73 -17.25
C GLY A 180 -0.10 -14.55 -16.05
N GLN A 181 0.51 -14.39 -14.87
CA GLN A 181 0.13 -14.99 -13.59
C GLN A 181 0.00 -16.53 -13.64
N THR A 182 0.84 -17.19 -14.43
CA THR A 182 0.86 -18.66 -14.56
C THR A 182 1.67 -19.34 -13.46
N GLU A 183 2.60 -18.62 -12.84
CA GLU A 183 3.41 -19.05 -11.71
C GLU A 183 3.34 -18.03 -10.58
N ILE A 184 3.16 -18.54 -9.36
CA ILE A 184 3.03 -17.75 -8.13
C ILE A 184 4.07 -18.25 -7.14
N SER A 185 4.67 -17.35 -6.38
CA SER A 185 5.57 -17.71 -5.30
C SER A 185 4.86 -18.48 -4.17
N GLY A 186 5.64 -18.96 -3.19
CA GLY A 186 5.08 -19.29 -1.88
C GLY A 186 4.51 -18.05 -1.18
N LEU A 187 3.83 -18.29 -0.05
CA LEU A 187 3.34 -17.21 0.82
C LEU A 187 4.44 -16.79 1.80
N TYR A 188 4.57 -15.48 1.99
CA TYR A 188 5.49 -14.86 2.94
C TYR A 188 4.72 -13.95 3.89
N SER A 189 5.17 -13.83 5.13
CA SER A 189 4.52 -12.94 6.12
C SER A 189 5.00 -11.50 5.99
N THR A 190 4.13 -10.55 6.29
CA THR A 190 4.44 -9.11 6.34
C THR A 190 3.65 -8.42 7.44
N PHE A 191 4.05 -7.19 7.79
CA PHE A 191 3.31 -6.34 8.72
C PHE A 191 1.93 -5.95 8.18
N ALA A 192 0.96 -5.90 9.08
CA ALA A 192 -0.40 -5.41 8.87
C ALA A 192 -1.02 -4.89 10.18
N PRO A 193 -2.15 -4.17 10.08
CA PRO A 193 -2.99 -3.81 11.21
C PRO A 193 -3.30 -4.99 12.12
N ALA A 194 -2.94 -4.89 13.40
CA ALA A 194 -3.27 -5.92 14.36
C ALA A 194 -4.77 -5.87 14.63
N GLN A 195 -5.45 -7.01 14.45
CA GLN A 195 -6.86 -7.10 14.80
C GLN A 195 -7.01 -6.91 16.31
N VAL A 196 -7.59 -5.77 16.72
CA VAL A 196 -7.93 -5.55 18.13
C VAL A 196 -9.00 -6.58 18.48
N PRO A 197 -8.79 -7.48 19.45
CA PRO A 197 -9.83 -8.38 19.89
C PRO A 197 -11.03 -7.53 20.29
N THR A 198 -12.15 -7.64 19.55
CA THR A 198 -13.35 -6.90 19.90
C THR A 198 -13.86 -7.48 21.22
N PHE A 199 -13.54 -6.81 22.34
CA PHE A 199 -14.08 -7.18 23.65
C PHE A 199 -15.59 -6.90 23.75
N GLY A 200 -16.19 -6.25 22.75
CA GLY A 200 -17.60 -5.87 22.70
C GLY A 200 -18.58 -7.02 22.95
N PRO A 201 -18.51 -8.15 22.23
CA PRO A 201 -19.39 -9.30 22.46
C PRO A 201 -19.19 -9.94 23.84
N LEU A 202 -17.95 -10.01 24.32
CA LEU A 202 -17.62 -10.57 25.64
C LEU A 202 -18.16 -9.68 26.78
N MET A 203 -18.02 -8.36 26.67
CA MET A 203 -18.53 -7.41 27.66
C MET A 203 -20.06 -7.32 27.63
N LEU A 204 -20.68 -7.41 26.45
CA LEU A 204 -22.15 -7.54 26.31
C LEU A 204 -22.67 -8.85 26.90
N MET A 205 -21.96 -9.95 26.72
CA MET A 205 -22.33 -11.24 27.29
C MET A 205 -22.16 -11.24 28.82
N LEU A 206 -21.07 -10.66 29.34
CA LEU A 206 -20.86 -10.50 30.79
C LEU A 206 -21.89 -9.58 31.44
N SER A 207 -22.24 -8.47 30.80
CA SER A 207 -23.29 -7.56 31.30
C SER A 207 -24.68 -8.19 31.23
N GLY A 208 -24.97 -8.97 30.18
CA GLY A 208 -26.20 -9.77 30.07
C GLY A 208 -26.34 -10.82 31.18
N LEU A 209 -25.26 -11.53 31.52
CA LEU A 209 -25.22 -12.51 32.61
C LEU A 209 -25.42 -11.84 33.99
N LEU A 210 -24.84 -10.67 34.22
CA LEU A 210 -25.05 -9.90 35.44
C LEU A 210 -26.49 -9.36 35.58
N ALA A 211 -27.11 -8.95 34.46
CA ALA A 211 -28.50 -8.52 34.44
C ALA A 211 -29.48 -9.69 34.73
N LEU A 212 -29.21 -10.88 34.18
CA LEU A 212 -29.99 -12.09 34.47
C LEU A 212 -29.88 -12.51 35.96
N ARG A 213 -28.69 -12.38 36.56
CA ARG A 213 -28.49 -12.68 37.99
C ARG A 213 -29.25 -11.74 38.93
N ARG A 214 -29.47 -10.48 38.53
CA ARG A 214 -30.27 -9.52 39.31
C ARG A 214 -31.77 -9.77 39.24
N ARG A 215 -32.27 -10.43 38.20
CA ARG A 215 -33.71 -10.70 38.02
C ARG A 215 -34.20 -11.94 38.80
N GLN A 216 -33.28 -12.76 39.29
CA GLN A 216 -33.58 -13.98 40.06
C GLN A 216 -33.51 -13.79 41.59
N ARG A 217 -33.38 -12.55 42.07
CA ARG A 217 -33.52 -12.18 43.49
C ARG A 217 -34.75 -11.31 43.65
#